data_AF-A0A832HA57-F1
#
_entry.id   AF-A0A832HA57-F1
#
_cell.length_a   1.000
_cell.length_b   1.000
_cell.length_c   1.000
_cell.angle_alpha   90.00
_cell.angle_beta   90.00
_cell.angle_gamma   90.00
#
_symmetry.space_group_name_H-M   'P 1'
#
loop_
_entity.id
_entity.type
_entity.pdbx_description
1 polymer ?
#
loop_
_entity_poly.entity_id
_entity_poly.type
_entity_poly.pdbx_seq_one_letter_code
_entity_poly.pdbx_strand_id
1 'polypeptide(L)' 'MKTVSTREFYHNTKLVDSLPAGGQLLVTSNGKPKFVVTRSGARPRMTVEMARARAVDLTRSGFDSVAFLRSLKK' A
#
# COMPACT_ATOMS: atom_id res chain seq x y z
N MET A 1 1.40 -19.05 -11.99
CA MET A 1 2.50 -18.28 -11.36
C MET A 1 3.78 -18.58 -12.13
N LYS A 2 4.45 -17.57 -12.71
CA LYS A 2 5.64 -17.78 -13.54
C LYS A 2 6.89 -17.61 -12.68
N THR A 3 7.84 -18.55 -12.80
CA THR A 3 9.11 -18.52 -12.07
C THR A 3 10.20 -17.99 -12.98
N VAL A 4 11.01 -17.07 -12.47
CA VAL A 4 12.14 -16.48 -13.20
C VAL A 4 13.37 -16.44 -12.31
N SER A 5 14.55 -16.47 -12.92
CA SER A 5 15.79 -16.26 -12.20
C SER A 5 15.99 -14.78 -11.84
N THR A 6 16.77 -14.49 -10.81
CA THR A 6 17.17 -13.11 -10.47
C THR A 6 17.84 -12.42 -11.65
N ARG A 7 18.66 -13.16 -12.42
CA ARG A 7 19.35 -12.63 -13.60
C ARG A 7 18.36 -12.20 -14.67
N GLU A 8 17.40 -13.04 -15.01
CA GLU A 8 16.36 -12.70 -15.99
C GLU A 8 15.49 -11.54 -15.54
N PHE A 9 15.14 -11.50 -14.25
CA PHE A 9 14.32 -10.43 -13.67
C PHE A 9 14.97 -9.05 -13.86
N TYR A 10 16.27 -8.91 -13.55
CA TYR A 10 16.96 -7.62 -13.68
C TYR A 10 17.33 -7.25 -15.11
N HIS A 11 17.47 -8.23 -16.02
CA HIS A 11 17.78 -7.95 -17.42
C HIS A 11 16.56 -7.66 -18.29
N ASN A 12 15.35 -8.08 -17.87
CA ASN A 12 14.15 -7.94 -18.70
C ASN A 12 13.01 -7.27 -17.94
N THR A 13 12.96 -5.94 -18.04
CA THR A 13 11.92 -5.09 -17.45
C THR A 13 10.51 -5.44 -17.96
N LYS A 14 10.39 -5.93 -19.21
CA LYS A 14 9.10 -6.33 -19.80
C LYS A 14 8.43 -7.50 -19.09
N LEU A 15 9.15 -8.25 -18.27
CA LEU A 15 8.56 -9.34 -17.47
C LEU A 15 7.50 -8.83 -16.50
N VAL A 16 7.70 -7.65 -15.92
CA VAL A 16 6.73 -7.04 -15.00
C VAL A 16 5.61 -6.35 -15.78
N ASP A 17 5.95 -5.67 -16.87
CA ASP A 17 4.99 -4.92 -17.71
C ASP A 17 4.05 -5.81 -18.54
N SER A 18 4.42 -7.07 -18.76
CA SER A 18 3.57 -8.04 -19.47
C SER A 18 2.64 -8.83 -18.54
N LEU A 19 2.80 -8.70 -17.21
CA LEU A 19 1.90 -9.38 -16.27
C LEU A 19 0.49 -8.78 -16.35
N PRO A 20 -0.57 -9.60 -16.34
CA PRO A 20 -1.91 -9.09 -16.10
C PRO A 20 -2.01 -8.44 -14.71
N ALA A 21 -3.02 -7.59 -14.50
CA ALA A 21 -3.29 -7.01 -13.19
C ALA A 21 -3.49 -8.12 -12.14
N GLY A 22 -2.77 -8.05 -11.02
CA GLY A 22 -2.76 -9.09 -9.99
C GLY A 22 -1.90 -10.32 -10.32
N GLY A 23 -1.26 -10.36 -11.49
CA GLY A 23 -0.31 -11.40 -11.87
C GLY A 23 0.94 -11.38 -10.98
N GLN A 24 1.54 -12.56 -10.80
CA GLN A 24 2.69 -12.79 -9.91
C GLN A 24 3.86 -13.46 -10.64
N LEU A 25 5.07 -12.97 -10.34
CA LEU A 25 6.35 -13.59 -10.68
C LEU A 25 7.04 -14.07 -9.40
N LEU A 26 7.44 -15.34 -9.38
CA LEU A 26 8.33 -15.85 -8.35
C LEU A 26 9.78 -15.68 -8.83
N VAL A 27 10.56 -14.89 -8.10
CA VAL A 27 11.98 -14.68 -8.40
C VAL A 27 12.82 -15.63 -7.57
N THR A 28 13.65 -16.40 -8.26
CA THR A 28 14.52 -17.42 -7.66
C THR A 28 15.99 -17.11 -7.92
N SER A 29 16.86 -17.46 -6.97
CA SER A 29 18.31 -17.39 -7.12
C SER A 29 18.87 -18.78 -6.91
N ASN A 30 19.50 -19.38 -7.93
CA ASN A 30 20.02 -20.75 -7.90
C ASN A 30 18.95 -21.77 -7.41
N GLY A 31 17.73 -21.66 -7.94
CA GLY A 31 16.61 -22.54 -7.57
C GLY A 31 15.96 -22.24 -6.21
N LYS A 32 16.50 -21.31 -5.42
CA LYS A 32 15.92 -20.91 -4.12
C LYS A 32 15.00 -19.69 -4.29
N PRO A 33 13.77 -19.71 -3.75
CA PRO A 33 12.87 -18.56 -3.82
C PRO A 33 13.44 -17.39 -3.00
N LYS A 34 13.47 -16.20 -3.61
CA LYS A 34 13.99 -14.98 -2.98
C LYS A 34 12.89 -13.99 -2.66
N PHE A 35 12.03 -13.68 -3.63
CA PHE A 35 10.90 -12.78 -3.46
C PHE A 35 9.84 -13.00 -4.54
N VAL A 36 8.64 -12.49 -4.29
CA VAL A 36 7.52 -12.50 -5.24
C VAL A 36 7.25 -11.07 -5.69
N VAL A 37 7.12 -10.86 -6.99
CA VAL A 37 6.73 -9.58 -7.59
C VAL A 37 5.31 -9.69 -8.09
N THR A 38 4.42 -8.88 -7.53
CA THR A 38 3.02 -8.82 -7.95
C THR A 38 2.80 -7.51 -8.69
N ARG A 39 2.24 -7.59 -9.89
CA ARG A 39 1.77 -6.38 -10.56
C ARG A 39 0.53 -5.89 -9.83
N SER A 40 0.67 -4.83 -9.03
CA SER A 40 -0.50 -4.17 -8.47
C SER A 40 -1.41 -3.79 -9.65
N GLY A 41 -2.67 -4.20 -9.61
CA GLY A 41 -3.64 -3.78 -10.63
C GLY A 41 -3.85 -2.27 -10.65
N ALA A 42 -5.00 -1.81 -11.14
CA ALA A 42 -5.40 -0.42 -10.96
C ALA A 42 -5.28 -0.07 -9.48
N ARG A 43 -4.41 0.89 -9.13
CA ARG A 43 -4.34 1.40 -7.76
C ARG A 43 -5.76 1.81 -7.38
N PRO A 44 -6.34 1.30 -6.28
CA PRO A 44 -7.64 1.77 -5.84
C PRO A 44 -7.52 3.28 -5.66
N ARG A 45 -8.26 4.03 -6.48
CA ARG A 45 -8.37 5.47 -6.33
C ARG A 45 -9.10 5.71 -5.02
N MET A 46 -8.54 6.58 -4.18
CA MET A 46 -9.18 6.96 -2.93
C MET A 46 -10.54 7.56 -3.24
N THR A 47 -11.60 6.82 -2.93
CA THR A 47 -12.97 7.30 -3.07
C THR A 47 -13.35 8.14 -1.86
N VAL A 48 -14.39 8.98 -1.99
CA VAL A 48 -14.91 9.80 -0.88
C VAL A 48 -15.37 8.90 0.27
N GLU A 49 -15.92 7.72 -0.02
CA GLU A 49 -16.34 6.74 0.99
C GLU A 49 -15.15 6.15 1.76
N MET A 50 -14.08 5.77 1.05
CA MET A 50 -12.85 5.32 1.70
C MET A 50 -12.21 6.42 2.54
N ALA A 51 -12.31 7.68 2.11
CA ALA A 51 -11.83 8.82 2.87
C ALA A 51 -12.64 9.02 4.15
N ARG A 52 -13.98 8.91 4.08
CA ARG A 52 -14.87 8.99 5.25
C ARG A 52 -14.63 7.84 6.24
N ALA A 53 -14.45 6.61 5.76
CA ALA A 53 -14.15 5.47 6.61
C ALA A 53 -12.76 5.54 7.27
N ARG A 54 -11.80 6.23 6.65
CA ARG A 54 -10.46 6.48 7.20
C ARG A 54 -10.38 7.72 8.08
N ALA A 55 -11.35 8.62 7.98
CA ALA A 55 -11.44 9.73 8.90
C ALA A 55 -11.65 9.15 10.29
N VAL A 56 -10.64 9.30 11.16
CA VAL A 56 -10.82 9.07 12.58
C VAL A 56 -11.95 10.00 12.98
N ASP A 57 -13.04 9.45 13.51
CA ASP A 57 -14.12 10.21 14.11
C ASP A 57 -13.52 11.23 15.07
N LEU A 58 -13.41 12.49 14.61
CA LEU A 58 -13.05 13.65 15.42
C LEU A 58 -14.09 13.92 16.52
N THR A 59 -15.14 13.08 16.59
CA THR A 59 -16.16 13.05 17.63
C THR A 59 -15.77 12.21 18.84
N ARG A 60 -14.50 11.80 19.00
CA ARG A 60 -13.97 11.28 20.27
C ARG A 60 -13.02 12.26 20.96
N SER A 61 -13.62 13.30 21.53
CA SER A 61 -13.64 13.56 22.97
C SER A 61 -14.26 14.92 23.18
N GLY A 62 -15.07 15.08 24.23
CA GLY A 62 -15.61 16.36 24.65
C GLY A 62 -14.51 17.28 25.18
N PHE A 63 -13.59 17.70 24.30
CA PHE A 63 -12.61 18.71 24.62
C PHE A 63 -13.33 20.06 24.69
N ASP A 64 -13.73 20.42 25.91
CA ASP A 64 -14.26 21.75 26.18
C ASP A 64 -13.14 22.78 26.01
N SER A 65 -13.07 23.30 24.78
CA SER A 65 -12.09 24.30 24.36
C SER A 65 -12.22 25.58 25.19
N VAL A 66 -13.42 25.87 25.70
CA VAL A 66 -13.70 27.06 26.50
C VAL A 66 -13.16 26.90 27.92
N ALA A 67 -13.34 25.72 28.52
CA ALA A 67 -12.75 25.40 29.82
C ALA A 67 -11.21 25.46 29.80
N PHE A 68 -10.59 24.93 28.72
CA PHE A 68 -9.14 24.99 28.55
C PHE A 68 -8.62 26.43 28.40
N LEU A 69 -9.24 27.27 27.58
CA LEU A 69 -8.80 28.67 27.43
C LEU A 69 -8.93 29.47 28.73
N ARG A 70 -9.91 29.13 29.58
CA ARG A 70 -10.04 29.75 30.92
C ARG A 70 -8.92 29.33 31.87
N SER A 71 -8.40 28.11 31.79
CA SER A 71 -7.32 27.66 32.68
C SER A 71 -5.98 28.33 32.39
N LEU A 72 -5.75 28.76 31.14
CA LEU A 72 -4.52 29.46 30.72
C LEU A 72 -4.48 30.95 31.11
N LYS A 73 -5.60 31.52 31.57
CA LYS A 73 -5.67 32.93 32.02
C LYS A 73 -5.30 33.13 33.50
N LYS A 74 -4.69 32.12 34.14
CA LYS A 74 -4.14 32.24 35.50
C LYS A 74 -2.69 32.72 35.48
#